data_AF-A0AA38HJD2-F1
#
_entry.id   AF-A0AA38HJD2-F1
#
_cell.length_a   1.000
_cell.length_b   1.000
_cell.length_c   1.000
_cell.angle_alpha   90.00
_cell.angle_beta   90.00
_cell.angle_gamma   90.00
#
_symmetry.space_group_name_H-M   'P 1'
#
loop_
_entity.id
_entity.type
_entity.pdbx_description
1 polymer ?
#
loop_
_entity_poly.entity_id
_entity_poly.type
_entity_poly.pdbx_seq_one_letter_code
_entity_poly.pdbx_strand_id
1 'polypeptide(L)'
;MANNKKTGFMEDYTYHFDGEEGLILGAHMLEVCPTLASNKPEVIVKPLGIGGKTDPARVIFKGSTGKGICVSLIDKRDNFEMVATDIESVEQVNDMPELPVGKML
;
A
#
# COMPACT_ATOMS: atom_id res chain seq x y z
N MET A 1 -10.29 18.03 -1.21
CA MET A 1 -10.30 16.70 -1.87
C MET A 1 -9.06 16.57 -2.73
N ALA A 2 -8.42 15.39 -2.76
CA ALA A 2 -7.17 15.16 -3.50
C ALA A 2 -7.34 15.03 -5.03
N ASN A 3 -8.57 15.08 -5.55
CA ASN A 3 -8.89 14.94 -6.99
C ASN A 3 -8.23 13.70 -7.63
N ASN A 4 -8.28 12.56 -6.93
CA ASN A 4 -7.66 11.28 -7.31
C ASN A 4 -6.14 11.35 -7.56
N LYS A 5 -5.45 12.40 -7.07
CA LYS A 5 -4.00 12.49 -7.11
C LYS A 5 -3.44 11.80 -5.88
N LYS A 6 -2.51 10.86 -6.08
CA LYS A 6 -1.86 10.12 -4.99
C LYS A 6 -2.87 9.56 -3.99
N THR A 7 -3.92 8.92 -4.51
CA THR A 7 -4.99 8.31 -3.71
C THR A 7 -5.16 6.88 -4.21
N GLY A 8 -5.17 5.92 -3.29
CA GLY A 8 -5.25 4.51 -3.63
C GLY A 8 -5.85 3.70 -2.48
N PHE A 9 -6.29 2.49 -2.82
CA PHE A 9 -6.60 1.47 -1.85
C PHE A 9 -5.29 0.97 -1.21
N MET A 10 -5.34 0.64 0.09
CA MET A 10 -4.19 0.23 0.88
C MET A 10 -4.62 -0.68 2.03
N GLU A 11 -3.75 -1.61 2.41
CA GLU A 11 -3.87 -2.45 3.60
C GLU A 11 -2.51 -2.48 4.33
N ASP A 12 -2.55 -2.39 5.66
CA ASP A 12 -1.36 -2.55 6.50
C ASP A 12 -0.91 -4.02 6.48
N TYR A 13 0.22 -4.30 5.85
CA TYR A 13 0.60 -5.66 5.47
C TYR A 13 1.62 -6.30 6.42
N THR A 14 2.58 -5.51 6.94
CA THR A 14 3.53 -5.96 7.97
C THR A 14 4.18 -4.76 8.68
N TYR A 15 4.87 -5.03 9.79
CA TYR A 15 5.50 -4.01 10.63
C TYR A 15 7.02 -4.18 10.71
N HIS A 16 7.71 -3.04 10.77
CA HIS A 16 9.11 -2.94 11.18
C HIS A 16 9.15 -2.33 12.58
N PHE A 17 9.51 -3.11 13.59
CA PHE A 17 9.57 -2.65 14.98
C PHE A 17 10.97 -2.12 15.31
N ASP A 18 11.12 -0.79 15.28
CA ASP A 18 12.38 -0.08 15.61
C ASP A 18 12.14 1.10 16.57
N GLY A 19 11.46 0.83 17.69
CA GLY A 19 11.17 1.85 18.69
C GLY A 19 10.33 3.01 18.15
N GLU A 20 10.84 4.22 18.24
CA GLU A 20 10.19 5.44 17.71
C GLU A 20 10.24 5.52 16.18
N GLU A 21 11.15 4.78 15.53
CA GLU A 21 11.32 4.71 14.06
C GLU A 21 10.54 3.54 13.46
N GLY A 22 9.52 3.04 14.16
CA GLY A 22 8.69 1.93 13.69
C GLY A 22 7.96 2.28 12.38
N LEU A 23 7.96 1.35 11.43
CA LEU A 23 7.33 1.54 10.11
C LEU A 23 6.22 0.51 9.86
N ILE A 24 5.24 0.91 9.07
CA ILE A 24 4.20 0.04 8.54
C ILE A 24 4.42 -0.10 7.04
N LEU A 25 4.51 -1.34 6.56
CA LEU A 25 4.50 -1.61 5.12
C LEU A 25 3.06 -1.76 4.66
N GLY A 26 2.62 -0.79 3.85
CA GLY A 26 1.35 -0.83 3.15
C GLY A 26 1.46 -1.56 1.82
N ALA A 27 0.57 -2.52 1.57
CA ALA A 27 0.46 -3.21 0.30
C ALA A 27 -0.97 -3.78 0.13
N HIS A 28 -1.17 -4.59 -0.91
CA HIS A 28 -2.27 -5.54 -1.00
C HIS A 28 -1.84 -6.70 -1.91
N MET A 29 -2.70 -7.69 -2.08
CA MET A 29 -2.41 -8.85 -2.93
C MET A 29 -1.98 -8.46 -4.35
N LEU A 30 -2.70 -7.54 -5.02
CA LEU A 30 -2.40 -7.06 -6.38
C LEU A 30 -2.67 -5.54 -6.55
N GLU A 31 -3.63 -5.00 -5.80
CA GLU A 31 -4.46 -3.87 -6.19
C GLU A 31 -3.99 -2.52 -5.61
N VAL A 32 -2.69 -2.24 -5.65
CA VAL A 32 -2.15 -0.95 -5.19
C VAL A 32 -2.13 0.05 -6.35
N CYS A 33 -2.74 1.21 -6.13
CA CYS A 33 -2.90 2.23 -7.17
C CYS A 33 -1.56 2.87 -7.59
N PRO A 34 -1.19 2.86 -8.89
CA PRO A 34 0.10 3.40 -9.35
C PRO A 34 0.21 4.92 -9.24
N THR A 35 -0.86 5.64 -8.89
CA THR A 35 -0.77 7.08 -8.57
C THR A 35 0.08 7.35 -7.32
N LEU A 36 0.34 6.33 -6.51
CA LEU A 36 1.20 6.38 -5.33
C LEU A 36 2.68 6.09 -5.64
N ALA A 37 3.04 5.83 -6.90
CA ALA A 37 4.41 5.47 -7.26
C ALA A 37 5.39 6.65 -7.23
N SER A 38 6.61 6.43 -6.75
CA SER A 38 7.75 7.36 -6.89
C SER A 38 8.61 7.09 -8.13
N ASN A 39 8.61 5.85 -8.63
CA ASN A 39 9.31 5.45 -9.84
C ASN A 39 8.34 5.10 -10.98
N LYS A 40 8.89 4.85 -12.18
CA LYS A 40 8.11 4.29 -13.29
C LYS A 40 7.63 2.88 -12.89
N PRO A 41 6.31 2.63 -12.82
CA PRO A 41 5.81 1.32 -12.45
C PRO A 41 6.13 0.26 -13.51
N GLU A 42 6.35 -0.98 -13.07
CA GLU A 42 6.65 -2.12 -13.92
C GLU A 42 5.55 -3.18 -13.81
N VAL A 43 5.32 -3.91 -14.90
CA VAL A 43 4.35 -5.03 -14.92
C VAL A 43 5.12 -6.33 -14.77
N ILE A 44 4.74 -7.15 -13.79
CA ILE A 44 5.29 -8.49 -13.58
C ILE A 44 4.17 -9.53 -13.52
N VAL A 45 4.52 -10.79 -13.82
CA VAL A 45 3.64 -11.95 -13.62
C VAL A 45 4.33 -12.89 -12.64
N LYS A 46 3.66 -13.22 -11.55
CA LYS A 46 4.16 -14.12 -10.50
C LYS A 46 3.04 -15.02 -9.99
N PRO A 47 3.33 -16.24 -9.51
CA PRO A 47 2.32 -17.12 -8.96
C PRO A 47 1.56 -16.50 -7.78
N LEU A 48 0.25 -16.74 -7.74
CA LEU A 48 -0.61 -16.39 -6.61
C LEU A 48 -1.51 -17.60 -6.30
N GLY A 49 -1.25 -18.27 -5.18
CA GLY A 49 -2.04 -19.44 -4.78
C GLY A 49 -3.48 -19.10 -4.34
N ILE A 50 -3.71 -17.88 -3.88
CA ILE A 50 -5.03 -17.43 -3.39
C ILE A 50 -6.01 -17.38 -4.58
N GLY A 51 -7.12 -18.11 -4.47
CA GLY A 51 -8.15 -18.22 -5.50
C GLY A 51 -7.91 -19.30 -6.57
N GLY A 52 -6.74 -19.94 -6.60
CA GLY A 52 -6.46 -21.10 -7.47
C GLY A 52 -6.58 -20.80 -8.97
N LYS A 53 -6.14 -19.61 -9.40
CA LYS A 53 -6.16 -19.17 -10.81
C LYS A 53 -4.77 -19.16 -11.41
N THR A 54 -4.71 -18.85 -12.71
CA THR A 54 -3.46 -18.60 -13.43
C THR A 54 -2.72 -17.42 -12.83
N ASP A 55 -1.39 -17.43 -12.98
CA ASP A 55 -0.50 -16.38 -12.50
C ASP A 55 -0.97 -14.98 -12.95
N PRO A 56 -1.38 -14.10 -12.02
CA PRO A 56 -1.89 -12.79 -12.36
C PRO A 56 -0.75 -11.81 -12.69
N ALA A 57 -1.00 -10.95 -13.68
CA ALA A 57 -0.18 -9.76 -13.89
C ALA A 57 -0.48 -8.74 -12.78
N ARG A 58 0.56 -8.05 -12.28
CA ARG A 58 0.44 -6.93 -11.34
C ARG A 58 1.43 -5.82 -11.65
N VAL A 59 1.16 -4.64 -11.11
CA VAL A 59 2.06 -3.50 -11.18
C VAL A 59 2.91 -3.43 -9.90
N ILE A 60 4.22 -3.28 -10.05
CA ILE A 60 5.16 -3.07 -8.94
C ILE A 60 5.82 -1.69 -9.04
N PHE A 61 6.06 -1.08 -7.88
CA PHE A 61 6.68 0.23 -7.74
C PHE A 61 7.12 0.45 -6.27
N LYS A 62 7.96 1.48 -6.06
CA LYS A 62 8.23 2.06 -4.75
C LYS A 62 7.23 3.19 -4.48
N GLY A 63 6.72 3.29 -3.26
CA GLY A 63 5.78 4.34 -2.84
C GLY A 63 6.40 5.74 -2.88
N SER A 64 5.55 6.77 -2.98
CA SER A 64 5.92 8.17 -2.93
C SER A 64 5.95 8.69 -1.50
N THR A 65 6.97 9.46 -1.14
CA THR A 65 7.11 10.00 0.22
C THR A 65 6.23 11.22 0.49
N GLY A 66 6.05 11.53 1.78
CA GLY A 66 5.43 12.74 2.29
C GLY A 66 4.18 12.49 3.14
N LYS A 67 3.55 13.59 3.57
CA LYS A 67 2.37 13.56 4.43
C LYS A 67 1.15 13.00 3.70
N GLY A 68 0.41 12.14 4.38
CA GLY A 68 -0.81 11.53 3.88
C GLY A 68 -1.80 11.28 5.01
N ILE A 69 -2.91 10.63 4.65
CA ILE A 69 -3.94 10.19 5.60
C ILE A 69 -4.46 8.82 5.18
N CYS A 70 -4.50 7.89 6.13
CA CYS A 70 -5.21 6.62 5.98
C CYS A 70 -6.62 6.78 6.54
N VAL A 71 -7.63 6.40 5.77
CA VAL A 71 -9.05 6.56 6.15
C VAL A 71 -9.77 5.24 6.01
N SER A 72 -10.47 4.84 7.07
CA SER A 72 -11.35 3.66 7.08
C SER A 72 -12.77 4.10 7.46
N LEU A 73 -13.77 3.61 6.72
CA LEU A 73 -15.19 3.78 7.04
C LEU A 73 -15.72 2.44 7.57
N ILE A 74 -16.18 2.45 8.81
CA ILE A 74 -16.55 1.25 9.56
C ILE A 74 -18.06 1.27 9.79
N ASP A 75 -18.72 0.16 9.51
CA ASP A 75 -20.12 -0.07 9.86
C ASP A 75 -20.21 -0.56 11.32
N LYS A 76 -20.84 0.24 12.19
CA LYS A 76 -21.13 -0.09 13.59
C LYS A 76 -22.58 -0.56 13.80
N ARG A 77 -23.28 -0.94 12.72
CA ARG A 77 -24.70 -1.31 12.63
C ARG A 77 -25.66 -0.14 12.81
N ASP A 78 -25.58 0.57 13.92
CA ASP A 78 -26.49 1.69 14.22
C ASP A 78 -26.03 3.01 13.57
N ASN A 79 -24.75 3.08 13.21
CA ASN A 79 -24.15 4.21 12.51
C ASN A 79 -22.89 3.78 11.76
N PHE A 80 -22.34 4.69 10.96
CA PHE A 80 -20.99 4.57 10.40
C PHE A 80 -20.01 5.40 11.23
N GLU A 81 -18.77 4.93 11.36
CA GLU A 81 -17.66 5.69 11.93
C GLU A 81 -16.54 5.81 10.89
N MET A 82 -16.01 7.01 10.73
CA MET A 82 -14.81 7.25 9.93
C MET A 82 -13.61 7.39 10.88
N VAL A 83 -12.63 6.51 10.74
CA VAL A 83 -11.33 6.60 11.41
C VAL A 83 -10.34 7.15 10.40
N ALA A 84 -9.66 8.24 10.77
CA ALA A 84 -8.71 8.91 9.92
C ALA A 84 -7.40 9.13 10.70
N THR A 85 -6.31 8.61 10.16
CA THR A 85 -4.99 8.62 10.79
C THR A 85 -4.03 9.38 9.89
N ASP A 86 -3.46 10.45 10.42
CA ASP A 86 -2.36 11.15 9.76
C ASP A 86 -1.14 10.23 9.69
N ILE A 87 -0.50 10.18 8.53
CA ILE A 87 0.69 9.36 8.28
C ILE A 87 1.77 10.18 7.58
N GLU A 88 3.01 9.74 7.73
CA GLU A 88 4.14 10.23 6.94
C GLU A 88 4.76 9.05 6.22
N SER A 89 4.65 9.04 4.89
CA SER A 89 5.29 8.01 4.06
C SER A 89 6.75 8.34 3.85
N VAL A 90 7.59 7.33 4.05
CA VAL A 90 9.05 7.46 4.06
C VAL A 90 9.69 6.75 2.86
N GLU A 91 10.94 7.12 2.58
CA GLU A 91 11.67 6.51 1.48
C GLU A 91 12.02 5.05 1.81
N GLN A 92 11.84 4.17 0.81
CA GLN A 92 12.32 2.79 0.91
C GLN A 92 13.84 2.74 0.70
N VAL A 93 14.59 2.70 1.81
CA VAL A 93 16.06 2.62 1.82
C VAL A 93 16.57 1.26 1.37
N ASN A 94 15.93 0.17 1.81
CA ASN A 94 16.34 -1.19 1.50
C ASN A 94 15.52 -1.80 0.36
N ASP A 95 16.19 -2.44 -0.60
CA ASP A 95 15.50 -3.16 -1.67
C ASP A 95 14.77 -4.41 -1.15
N MET A 96 13.65 -4.74 -1.78
CA MET A 96 12.81 -5.89 -1.44
C MET A 96 12.58 -6.73 -2.71
N PRO A 97 13.61 -7.45 -3.20
CA PRO A 97 13.60 -8.10 -4.51
C PRO A 97 12.57 -9.23 -4.59
N GLU A 98 12.29 -9.90 -3.48
CA GLU A 98 11.36 -11.04 -3.42
C GLU A 98 9.91 -10.64 -3.17
N LEU A 99 9.60 -9.35 -2.97
CA LEU A 99 8.25 -8.88 -2.69
C LEU A 99 7.52 -8.53 -4.00
N PRO A 100 6.55 -9.33 -4.48
CA PRO A 100 6.08 -9.25 -5.85
C PRO A 100 4.91 -8.27 -6.05
N VAL A 101 4.81 -7.22 -5.23
CA VAL A 101 3.67 -6.27 -5.22
C VAL A 101 4.14 -4.82 -5.13
N GLY A 102 3.31 -3.88 -5.60
CA GLY A 102 3.45 -2.47 -5.28
C GLY A 102 3.29 -2.24 -3.78
N LYS A 103 4.06 -1.30 -3.23
CA LYS A 103 4.19 -1.12 -1.78
C LYS A 103 4.51 0.31 -1.40
N MET A 104 4.23 0.64 -0.15
CA MET A 104 4.47 1.93 0.47
C MET A 104 5.00 1.73 1.89
N LEU A 105 5.88 2.62 2.32
CA LEU A 105 6.38 2.72 3.69
C LEU A 105 6.02 4.09 4.27
#